data_AF-A0A8S8ZE84-F1
#
_entry.id   AF-A0A8S8ZE84-F1
#
_cell.length_a   1.000
_cell.length_b   1.000
_cell.length_c   1.000
_cell.angle_alpha   90.00
_cell.angle_beta   90.00
_cell.angle_gamma   90.00
#
_symmetry.space_group_name_H-M   'P 1'
#
loop_
_entity.id
_entity.type
_entity.pdbx_description
1 polymer ?
#
loop_
_entity_poly.entity_id
_entity_poly.type
_entity_poly.pdbx_seq_one_letter_code
_entity_poly.pdbx_strand_id
1 'polypeptide(L)'
;MGRGFGDRVRVVPLSSIATDPLRTTNDILSWLEVERMPEGTSLPRYNERGEMNPSGWAKTLREPPSFLSKLARTLLPTKGLRRAILDPIRSPGFKPIAADSPVMDEQTRHELESAFAEEIEFQENLPHISTRQSLWVGIRTHSDQTQTRNGERRATGGQGR
;
A
#
# COMPACT_ATOMS: atom_id res chain seq x y z
N MET A 1 22.78 -9.50 16.61
CA MET A 1 23.05 -8.67 15.42
C MET A 1 21.88 -7.72 15.24
N GLY A 2 22.12 -6.40 15.32
CA GLY A 2 21.04 -5.41 15.26
C GLY A 2 20.65 -5.12 13.82
N ARG A 3 19.38 -5.40 13.47
CA ARG A 3 18.77 -5.01 12.18
C ARG A 3 18.63 -3.49 12.08
N GLY A 4 19.10 -2.91 10.98
CA GLY A 4 19.05 -1.46 10.70
C GLY A 4 17.63 -0.96 10.49
N PHE A 5 17.42 0.37 10.44
CA PHE A 5 16.07 0.94 10.26
C PHE A 5 15.39 0.50 8.95
N GLY A 6 16.15 0.34 7.86
CA GLY A 6 15.64 -0.17 6.58
C GLY A 6 15.23 -1.65 6.58
N ASP A 7 15.66 -2.41 7.58
CA ASP A 7 15.21 -3.81 7.76
C ASP A 7 13.87 -3.88 8.49
N ARG A 8 13.40 -2.80 9.13
CA ARG A 8 12.17 -2.77 9.95
C ARG A 8 11.00 -2.06 9.29
N VAL A 9 11.27 -1.16 8.35
CA VAL A 9 10.25 -0.37 7.66
C VAL A 9 10.49 -0.45 6.16
N ARG A 10 9.45 -0.80 5.40
CA ARG A 10 9.48 -0.82 3.94
C ARG A 10 8.42 0.10 3.37
N VAL A 11 8.86 1.01 2.51
CA VAL A 11 7.98 1.87 1.71
C VAL A 11 7.66 1.15 0.40
N VAL A 12 6.37 1.06 0.07
CA VAL A 12 5.89 0.40 -1.16
C VAL A 12 5.12 1.43 -1.97
N PRO A 13 5.57 1.78 -3.20
CA PRO A 13 4.83 2.70 -4.05
C PRO A 13 3.45 2.13 -4.41
N LEU A 14 2.41 2.97 -4.33
CA LEU A 14 1.05 2.58 -4.73
C LEU A 14 1.00 2.17 -6.21
N SER A 15 1.83 2.79 -7.07
CA SER A 15 1.94 2.45 -8.49
C SER A 15 2.46 1.03 -8.73
N SER A 16 3.30 0.48 -7.83
CA SER A 16 3.79 -0.90 -7.91
C SER A 16 2.63 -1.89 -7.71
N ILE A 17 1.75 -1.61 -6.73
CA ILE A 17 0.55 -2.41 -6.46
C ILE A 17 -0.41 -2.36 -7.65
N ALA A 18 -0.61 -1.18 -8.24
CA ALA A 18 -1.49 -1.00 -9.40
C ALA A 18 -0.98 -1.77 -10.64
N THR A 19 0.32 -1.70 -10.91
CA THR A 19 0.95 -2.34 -12.07
C THR A 19 0.97 -3.87 -11.94
N ASP A 20 1.55 -4.38 -10.85
CA ASP A 20 1.70 -5.82 -10.59
C ASP A 20 1.48 -6.13 -9.10
N PRO A 21 0.21 -6.37 -8.70
CA PRO A 21 -0.13 -6.58 -7.30
C PRO A 21 0.45 -7.89 -6.77
N LEU A 22 0.56 -8.93 -7.61
CA LEU A 22 1.07 -10.23 -7.17
C LEU A 22 2.57 -10.15 -6.89
N ARG A 23 3.34 -9.56 -7.81
CA ARG A 23 4.77 -9.35 -7.59
C ARG A 23 5.03 -8.47 -6.39
N THR A 24 4.32 -7.35 -6.27
CA THR A 24 4.49 -6.43 -5.14
C THR A 24 4.14 -7.11 -3.80
N THR A 25 3.07 -7.91 -3.77
CA THR A 25 2.70 -8.70 -2.58
C THR A 25 3.79 -9.72 -2.23
N ASN A 26 4.29 -10.46 -3.22
CA ASN A 26 5.37 -11.43 -3.00
C ASN A 26 6.68 -10.76 -2.56
N ASP A 27 6.98 -9.56 -3.03
CA ASP A 27 8.11 -8.77 -2.55
C ASP A 27 7.94 -8.41 -1.07
N ILE A 28 6.73 -8.01 -0.64
CA ILE A 28 6.41 -7.73 0.77
C ILE A 28 6.51 -8.99 1.62
N LEU A 29 5.91 -10.11 1.19
CA LEU A 29 5.96 -11.40 1.91
C LEU A 29 7.39 -11.88 2.09
N SER A 30 8.22 -11.75 1.04
CA SER A 30 9.64 -12.10 1.12
C SER A 30 10.40 -11.25 2.14
N TRP A 31 10.07 -9.95 2.24
CA TRP A 31 10.67 -9.06 3.24
C TRP A 31 10.21 -9.35 4.67
N LEU A 32 8.97 -9.82 4.83
CA LEU A 32 8.44 -10.31 6.10
C LEU A 32 8.93 -11.73 6.45
N GLU A 33 9.78 -12.34 5.62
CA GLU A 33 10.25 -13.73 5.77
C GLU A 33 9.08 -14.74 5.83
N VAL A 34 7.99 -14.46 5.11
CA VAL A 34 6.79 -15.31 4.99
C VAL A 34 6.74 -15.97 3.62
N GLU A 35 6.10 -17.14 3.54
CA GLU A 35 5.91 -17.87 2.30
C GLU A 35 5.20 -17.02 1.22
N ARG A 36 5.75 -17.08 0.00
CA ARG A 36 5.20 -16.37 -1.16
C ARG A 36 3.93 -17.04 -1.67
N MET A 37 3.05 -16.25 -2.27
CA MET A 37 1.90 -16.78 -3.00
C MET A 37 2.38 -17.48 -4.28
N PRO A 38 1.72 -18.58 -4.70
CA PRO A 38 2.03 -19.26 -5.95
C PRO A 38 1.98 -18.32 -7.17
N GLU A 39 2.80 -18.63 -8.17
CA GLU A 39 2.75 -17.92 -9.45
C GLU A 39 1.35 -18.06 -10.08
N GLY A 40 0.88 -16.99 -10.72
CA GLY A 40 -0.45 -16.96 -11.34
C GLY A 40 -1.63 -16.81 -10.37
N THR A 41 -1.37 -16.59 -9.07
CA THR A 41 -2.43 -16.27 -8.10
C THR A 41 -3.19 -15.01 -8.53
N SER A 42 -4.48 -15.16 -8.82
CA SER A 42 -5.34 -14.03 -9.18
C SER A 42 -5.74 -13.28 -7.92
N LEU A 43 -5.23 -12.07 -7.75
CA LEU A 43 -5.65 -11.16 -6.69
C LEU A 43 -6.88 -10.37 -7.14
N PRO A 44 -7.93 -10.28 -6.31
CA PRO A 44 -9.13 -9.54 -6.68
C PRO A 44 -8.81 -8.05 -6.82
N ARG A 45 -9.18 -7.47 -7.97
CA ARG A 45 -9.09 -6.03 -8.22
C ARG A 45 -10.47 -5.42 -7.97
N TYR A 46 -10.61 -4.72 -6.85
CA TYR A 46 -11.81 -3.93 -6.57
C TYR A 46 -11.58 -2.49 -7.00
N ASN A 47 -12.52 -1.93 -7.75
CA ASN A 47 -12.49 -0.51 -8.07
C ASN A 47 -13.32 0.24 -7.01
N GLU A 48 -12.67 0.63 -5.92
CA GLU A 48 -13.32 1.36 -4.82
C GLU A 48 -13.81 2.75 -5.25
N ARG A 49 -13.16 3.35 -6.26
CA ARG A 49 -13.55 4.63 -6.86
C ARG A 49 -14.61 4.47 -7.95
N GLY A 50 -15.04 3.25 -8.25
CA GLY A 50 -15.89 2.99 -9.38
C GLY A 50 -17.31 3.53 -9.19
N GLU A 51 -17.80 4.30 -10.16
CA GLU A 51 -19.20 4.70 -10.19
C GLU A 51 -20.09 3.53 -10.61
N MET A 52 -21.32 3.51 -10.13
CA MET A 52 -22.27 2.50 -10.58
C MET A 52 -22.69 2.78 -12.03
N ASN A 53 -22.82 1.73 -12.84
CA ASN A 53 -23.22 1.85 -14.23
C ASN A 53 -24.42 2.81 -14.44
N PRO A 54 -24.25 3.94 -15.16
CA PRO A 54 -25.26 4.98 -15.26
C PRO A 54 -26.37 4.66 -16.26
N SER A 55 -26.22 3.58 -17.05
CA SER A 55 -27.20 3.22 -18.07
C SER A 55 -28.60 2.94 -17.49
N GLY A 56 -29.64 3.32 -18.25
CA GLY A 56 -31.04 3.16 -17.82
C GLY A 56 -31.41 1.72 -17.46
N TRP A 57 -30.86 0.73 -18.18
CA TRP A 57 -31.08 -0.69 -17.88
C TRP A 57 -30.38 -1.13 -16.58
N ALA A 58 -29.20 -0.60 -16.27
CA ALA A 58 -28.52 -0.89 -15.00
C ALA A 58 -29.26 -0.27 -13.82
N LYS A 59 -29.88 0.91 -14.01
CA LYS A 59 -30.75 1.53 -13.02
C LYS A 59 -32.00 0.69 -12.77
N THR A 60 -32.65 0.17 -13.82
CA THR A 60 -33.86 -0.68 -13.66
C THR A 60 -33.54 -2.05 -13.04
N LEU A 61 -32.34 -2.59 -13.20
CA LEU A 61 -31.91 -3.80 -12.49
C LEU A 61 -31.67 -3.58 -10.99
N ARG A 62 -31.21 -2.38 -10.61
CA ARG A 62 -31.00 -1.97 -9.21
C ARG A 62 -32.31 -1.68 -8.51
N GLU A 63 -33.19 -0.95 -9.18
CA GLU A 63 -34.52 -0.58 -8.70
C GLU A 63 -35.60 -1.15 -9.63
N PRO A 64 -35.89 -2.47 -9.53
CA PRO A 64 -36.88 -3.09 -10.39
C PRO A 64 -38.29 -2.58 -10.04
N PRO A 65 -39.12 -2.27 -11.05
CA PRO A 65 -40.52 -1.92 -10.85
C PRO A 65 -41.28 -2.93 -10.00
N SER A 66 -42.21 -2.44 -9.17
CA SER A 66 -42.95 -3.27 -8.19
C SER A 66 -43.74 -4.43 -8.84
N PHE A 67 -44.18 -4.28 -10.10
CA PHE A 67 -44.88 -5.33 -10.83
C PHE A 67 -43.97 -6.54 -11.13
N LEU A 68 -42.69 -6.33 -11.46
CA LEU A 68 -41.73 -7.42 -11.69
C LEU A 68 -41.50 -8.22 -10.41
N SER A 69 -41.42 -7.53 -9.28
CA SER A 69 -41.27 -8.17 -7.97
C SER A 69 -42.50 -9.02 -7.60
N LYS A 70 -43.71 -8.55 -7.96
CA LYS A 70 -44.96 -9.31 -7.80
C LYS A 70 -44.97 -10.53 -8.72
N LEU A 71 -44.64 -10.36 -10.01
CA LEU A 71 -44.59 -11.44 -10.98
C LEU A 71 -43.56 -12.52 -10.60
N ALA A 72 -42.37 -12.10 -10.17
CA ALA A 72 -41.34 -13.02 -9.70
C ALA A 72 -41.78 -13.79 -8.46
N ARG A 73 -42.57 -13.18 -7.56
CA ARG A 73 -43.13 -13.89 -6.39
C ARG A 73 -44.21 -14.90 -6.77
N THR A 74 -44.96 -14.63 -7.85
CA THR A 74 -45.98 -15.54 -8.39
C THR A 74 -45.36 -16.70 -9.16
N LEU A 75 -44.36 -16.44 -10.01
CA LEU A 75 -43.72 -17.46 -10.86
C LEU A 75 -42.66 -18.27 -10.10
N LEU A 76 -41.95 -17.63 -9.16
CA LEU A 76 -40.86 -18.24 -8.39
C LEU A 76 -41.15 -18.02 -6.89
N PRO A 77 -41.96 -18.89 -6.25
CA PRO A 77 -42.44 -18.65 -4.90
C PRO A 77 -41.31 -18.71 -3.85
N THR A 78 -40.30 -19.55 -4.06
CA THR A 78 -39.23 -19.75 -3.09
C THR A 78 -38.16 -18.65 -3.18
N LYS A 79 -37.58 -18.29 -2.03
CA LYS A 79 -36.54 -17.25 -1.94
C LYS A 79 -35.24 -17.69 -2.63
N GLY A 80 -34.85 -18.96 -2.47
CA GLY A 80 -33.65 -19.54 -3.07
C GLY A 80 -33.69 -19.59 -4.60
N LEU A 81 -34.82 -20.01 -5.17
CA LEU A 81 -34.98 -20.08 -6.63
C LEU A 81 -35.01 -18.70 -7.28
N ARG A 82 -35.69 -17.73 -6.64
CA ARG A 82 -35.64 -16.33 -7.07
C ARG A 82 -34.22 -15.80 -7.10
N ARG A 83 -33.44 -16.09 -6.06
CA ARG A 83 -32.05 -15.67 -5.97
C ARG A 83 -31.19 -16.31 -7.06
N ALA A 84 -31.29 -17.63 -7.23
CA ALA A 84 -30.51 -18.37 -8.22
C ALA A 84 -30.76 -17.91 -9.67
N ILE A 85 -32.00 -17.53 -10.01
CA ILE A 85 -32.37 -17.11 -11.37
C ILE A 85 -32.15 -15.60 -11.58
N LEU A 86 -32.50 -14.77 -10.59
CA LEU A 86 -32.47 -13.32 -10.75
C LEU A 86 -31.12 -12.69 -10.40
N ASP A 87 -30.31 -13.28 -9.51
CA ASP A 87 -28.99 -12.74 -9.17
C ASP A 87 -28.05 -12.68 -10.39
N PRO A 88 -27.97 -13.70 -11.27
CA PRO A 88 -27.17 -13.62 -12.49
C PRO A 88 -27.58 -12.45 -13.39
N ILE A 89 -28.89 -12.18 -13.50
CA ILE A 89 -29.47 -11.11 -14.33
C ILE A 89 -29.24 -9.73 -13.69
N ARG A 90 -29.27 -9.65 -12.36
CA ARG A 90 -29.06 -8.40 -11.61
C ARG A 90 -27.59 -8.03 -11.49
N SER A 91 -26.70 -9.01 -11.38
CA SER A 91 -25.27 -8.81 -11.14
C SER A 91 -24.58 -7.77 -12.04
N PRO A 92 -24.91 -7.64 -13.35
CA PRO A 92 -24.25 -6.66 -14.21
C PRO A 92 -24.64 -5.21 -13.91
N GLY A 93 -25.83 -4.97 -13.33
CA GLY A 93 -26.29 -3.64 -12.93
C GLY A 93 -25.61 -3.09 -11.67
N PHE A 94 -24.88 -3.93 -10.93
CA PHE A 94 -24.16 -3.59 -9.71
C PHE A 94 -22.63 -3.62 -9.89
N LYS A 95 -22.13 -3.85 -11.11
CA LYS A 95 -20.69 -3.79 -11.39
C LYS A 95 -20.25 -2.32 -11.40
N PRO A 96 -19.29 -1.91 -10.55
CA PRO A 96 -18.70 -0.59 -10.64
C PRO A 96 -17.97 -0.43 -11.98
N ILE A 97 -18.11 0.73 -12.60
CA ILE A 97 -17.37 1.17 -13.78
C ILE A 97 -16.25 2.08 -13.30
N ALA A 98 -15.13 2.15 -14.04
CA ALA A 98 -14.12 3.17 -13.79
C ALA A 98 -14.75 4.57 -13.76
N ALA A 99 -14.59 5.26 -12.63
CA ALA A 99 -14.87 6.68 -12.56
C ALA A 99 -13.62 7.42 -13.03
N ASP A 100 -13.81 8.38 -13.92
CA ASP A 100 -12.74 9.27 -14.30
C ASP A 100 -12.36 10.15 -13.11
N SER A 101 -11.06 10.30 -12.89
CA SER A 101 -10.61 11.30 -11.93
C SER A 101 -10.94 12.69 -12.49
N PRO A 102 -11.44 13.62 -11.66
CA PRO A 102 -11.68 14.98 -12.12
C PRO A 102 -10.39 15.55 -12.70
N VAL A 103 -10.49 16.19 -13.87
CA VAL A 103 -9.33 16.82 -14.51
C VAL A 103 -8.88 17.96 -13.62
N MET A 104 -7.66 17.87 -13.10
CA MET A 104 -7.02 18.93 -12.33
C MET A 104 -6.54 20.01 -13.29
N ASP A 105 -6.80 21.27 -12.98
CA ASP A 105 -6.28 22.37 -13.78
C ASP A 105 -4.76 22.48 -13.60
N GLU A 106 -4.07 22.95 -14.64
CA GLU A 106 -2.61 22.99 -14.67
C GLU A 106 -2.02 23.93 -13.61
N GLN A 107 -2.75 25.00 -13.26
CA GLN A 107 -2.30 25.94 -12.23
C GLN A 107 -2.31 25.28 -10.85
N THR A 108 -3.40 24.62 -10.46
CA THR A 108 -3.49 23.84 -9.22
C THR A 108 -2.46 22.71 -9.20
N ARG A 109 -2.23 22.04 -10.34
CA ARG A 109 -1.20 21.01 -10.46
C ARG A 109 0.19 21.57 -10.11
N HIS A 110 0.57 22.69 -10.70
CA HIS A 110 1.85 23.34 -10.43
C HIS A 110 1.98 23.85 -8.99
N GLU A 111 0.91 24.40 -8.42
CA GLU A 111 0.90 24.85 -7.02
C GLU A 111 1.12 23.66 -6.06
N LEU A 112 0.47 22.52 -6.31
CA LEU A 112 0.67 21.31 -5.52
C LEU A 112 2.07 20.72 -5.72
N GLU A 113 2.56 20.61 -6.95
CA GLU A 113 3.92 20.13 -7.22
C GLU A 113 4.98 20.99 -6.53
N SER A 114 4.80 22.32 -6.53
CA SER A 114 5.72 23.22 -5.83
C SER A 114 5.59 23.11 -4.32
N ALA A 115 4.38 22.97 -3.77
CA ALA A 115 4.17 22.85 -2.33
C ALA A 115 4.72 21.54 -1.76
N PHE A 116 4.71 20.46 -2.56
CA PHE A 116 5.20 19.13 -2.15
C PHE A 116 6.60 18.80 -2.68
N ALA A 117 7.29 19.73 -3.35
CA ALA A 117 8.59 19.47 -3.97
C ALA A 117 9.63 18.91 -2.98
N GLU A 118 9.72 19.49 -1.78
CA GLU A 118 10.63 19.03 -0.73
C GLU A 118 10.30 17.61 -0.24
N GLU A 119 9.00 17.31 -0.07
CA GLU A 119 8.55 15.99 0.38
C GLU A 119 8.76 14.93 -0.70
N ILE A 120 8.56 15.28 -1.98
CA ILE A 120 8.84 14.40 -3.12
C ILE A 120 10.34 14.09 -3.16
N GLU A 121 11.20 15.10 -3.07
CA GLU A 121 12.65 14.92 -3.03
C GLU A 121 13.09 14.05 -1.84
N PHE A 122 12.50 14.28 -0.66
CA PHE A 122 12.75 13.44 0.51
C PHE A 122 12.38 11.98 0.26
N GLN A 123 11.19 11.72 -0.28
CA GLN A 123 10.69 10.38 -0.56
C GLN A 123 11.52 9.63 -1.61
N GLU A 124 11.97 10.32 -2.67
CA GLU A 124 12.87 9.76 -3.69
C GLU A 124 14.23 9.34 -3.11
N ASN A 125 14.68 10.05 -2.08
CA ASN A 125 15.94 9.76 -1.41
C ASN A 125 15.82 8.70 -0.30
N LEU A 126 14.61 8.33 0.17
CA LEU A 126 14.42 7.30 1.20
C LEU A 126 15.10 5.94 0.92
N PRO A 127 15.09 5.38 -0.31
CA PRO A 127 15.80 4.15 -0.63
C PRO A 127 17.33 4.27 -0.44
N HIS A 128 17.87 5.48 -0.64
CA HIS A 128 19.30 5.78 -0.55
C HIS A 128 19.74 6.16 0.87
N ILE A 129 18.84 6.74 1.68
CA ILE A 129 19.11 7.14 3.06
C ILE A 129 19.31 5.92 3.98
N SER A 130 18.58 4.83 3.76
CA SER A 130 18.78 3.55 4.46
C SER A 130 20.22 3.02 4.33
N THR A 131 20.82 3.18 3.14
CA THR A 131 22.19 2.77 2.83
C THR A 131 23.23 3.75 3.38
N ARG A 132 22.93 5.06 3.40
CA ARG A 132 23.87 6.11 3.84
C ARG A 132 23.95 6.31 5.36
N GLN A 133 22.85 6.16 6.11
CA GLN A 133 22.91 6.23 7.59
C GLN A 133 23.74 5.08 8.17
N SER A 134 23.72 3.91 7.53
CA SER A 134 24.56 2.77 7.89
C SER A 134 26.06 3.06 7.71
N LEU A 135 26.43 3.95 6.79
CA LEU A 135 27.82 4.37 6.56
C LEU A 135 28.28 5.48 7.54
N TRP A 136 27.40 6.43 7.87
CA TRP A 136 27.72 7.51 8.82
C TRP A 136 27.81 7.05 10.28
N VAL A 137 27.06 6.00 10.66
CA VAL A 137 27.19 5.39 12.00
C VAL A 137 28.47 4.53 12.11
N GLY A 138 28.93 3.91 11.02
CA GLY A 138 30.13 3.07 11.01
C GLY A 138 31.47 3.80 11.08
N ILE A 139 31.54 5.07 10.64
CA ILE A 139 32.78 5.86 10.70
C ILE A 139 33.00 6.48 12.10
N ARG A 140 31.93 6.65 12.90
CA ARG A 140 32.06 7.24 14.25
C ARG A 140 32.53 6.24 15.31
N THR A 141 32.45 4.93 15.07
CA THR A 141 32.85 3.90 16.06
C THR A 141 34.32 3.47 15.98
N HIS A 142 35.09 3.92 14.99
CA HIS A 142 36.51 3.56 14.86
C HIS A 142 37.51 4.67 15.22
N SER A 143 37.05 5.90 15.48
CA SER A 143 37.94 7.02 15.83
C SER A 143 38.10 7.27 17.33
N ASP A 144 37.35 6.57 18.20
CA ASP A 144 37.34 6.84 19.65
C ASP A 144 38.03 5.76 20.52
N GLN A 145 38.71 4.77 19.90
CA GLN A 145 39.40 3.69 20.62
C GLN A 145 40.93 3.72 20.55
N THR A 146 41.55 4.76 19.96
CA THR A 146 43.02 4.91 19.98
C THR A 146 43.53 5.93 20.98
N GLN A 147 42.66 6.60 21.74
CA GLN A 147 43.06 7.67 22.69
C GLN A 147 42.76 7.38 24.18
N THR A 148 42.52 6.13 24.55
CA THR A 148 42.38 5.72 25.97
C THR A 148 43.37 4.64 26.42
N ARG A 149 44.40 4.34 25.62
CA ARG A 149 45.45 3.37 25.98
C ARG A 149 46.85 4.00 26.08
N ASN A 150 46.96 5.18 26.69
CA ASN A 150 48.27 5.75 27.09
C ASN A 150 48.22 6.61 28.37
N GLY A 151 47.10 6.66 29.11
CA GLY A 151 46.95 7.51 30.30
C GLY A 151 47.14 6.79 31.65
N GLU A 152 47.14 5.46 31.69
CA GLU A 152 46.99 4.72 32.95
C GLU A 152 48.29 4.00 33.37
N ARG A 153 49.37 4.77 33.49
CA ARG A 153 50.58 4.40 34.26
C ARG A 153 51.24 5.65 34.83
N ARG A 154 50.56 6.35 35.73
CA ARG A 154 51.19 7.29 36.68
C ARG A 154 50.16 7.69 37.73
N ALA A 155 50.38 7.20 38.95
CA ALA A 155 49.96 7.74 40.25
C ALA A 155 49.33 6.68 41.18
N THR A 156 50.17 5.84 41.78
CA THR A 156 49.88 5.30 43.11
C THR A 156 50.80 5.98 44.11
N GLY A 157 50.22 6.94 44.84
CA GLY A 157 50.44 7.23 46.25
C GLY A 157 51.86 7.40 46.76
N GLY A 158 52.23 8.66 47.01
CA GLY A 158 52.99 8.98 48.23
C GLY A 158 52.04 9.19 49.40
N GLN A 159 52.44 8.74 50.60
CA GLN A 159 52.69 9.57 51.79
C GLN A 159 52.34 8.85 53.10
N GLY A 160 53.30 8.78 54.04
CA GLY A 160 53.03 8.30 55.40
C GLY A 160 54.26 8.12 56.30
N ARG A 161 54.74 9.25 56.85
CA ARG A 161 55.61 9.45 58.03
C ARG A 161 57.03 8.88 58.04
#